data_AF-A0A9C9X2M0-F1
#
_entry.id   AF-A0A9C9X2M0-F1
#
_cell.length_a   1.000
_cell.length_b   1.000
_cell.length_c   1.000
_cell.angle_alpha   90.00
_cell.angle_beta   90.00
_cell.angle_gamma   90.00
#
_symmetry.space_group_name_H-M   'P 1'
#
loop_
_entity.id
_entity.type
_entity.pdbx_description
1 polymer ?
#
loop_
_entity_poly.entity_id
_entity_poly.type
_entity_poly.pdbx_seq_one_letter_code
_entity_poly.pdbx_strand_id
1 'polypeptide(L)'
;MMQNTTIVVALGGNAISQQFEEGNIHQQFAHTRQSLLGVVDLIARGYRVLITHGNGPQAGNALIRVEEARHLVPPLPLGIIV
;
A
#
# COMPACT_ATOMS: atom_id res chain seq x y z
N MET A 1 26.16 -22.54 -7.77
CA MET A 1 24.77 -22.05 -7.81
C MET A 1 24.82 -20.56 -7.52
N MET A 2 24.29 -19.70 -8.41
CA MET A 2 24.19 -18.27 -8.09
C MET A 2 23.28 -18.13 -6.87
N GLN A 3 23.78 -17.52 -5.80
CA GLN A 3 22.93 -17.24 -4.65
C GLN A 3 21.86 -16.24 -5.09
N ASN A 4 20.58 -16.60 -4.95
CA ASN A 4 19.49 -15.66 -5.19
C ASN A 4 19.54 -14.58 -4.10
N THR A 5 20.22 -13.46 -4.39
CA THR A 5 20.26 -12.29 -3.52
C THR A 5 18.83 -11.85 -3.21
N THR A 6 18.53 -11.69 -1.92
CA THR A 6 17.23 -11.19 -1.47
C THR A 6 17.27 -9.67 -1.36
N ILE A 7 16.28 -9.01 -1.94
CA ILE A 7 16.13 -7.56 -1.90
C ILE A 7 14.81 -7.25 -1.19
N VAL A 8 14.87 -6.34 -0.21
CA VAL A 8 13.68 -5.79 0.45
C VAL A 8 13.38 -4.42 -0.17
N VAL A 9 12.19 -4.29 -0.74
CA VAL A 9 11.70 -3.04 -1.34
C VAL A 9 10.60 -2.48 -0.44
N ALA A 10 10.87 -1.33 0.19
CA ALA A 10 9.88 -0.61 0.98
C ALA A 10 9.25 0.51 0.13
N LEU A 11 7.97 0.33 -0.23
CA LEU A 11 7.20 1.31 -0.98
C LEU A 11 6.66 2.40 -0.04
N GLY A 12 6.82 3.66 -0.43
CA GLY A 12 6.21 4.80 0.27
C GLY A 12 4.69 4.82 0.11
N GLY A 13 3.98 5.59 0.95
CA GLY A 13 2.52 5.77 0.82
C GLY A 13 2.08 6.37 -0.52
N ASN A 14 2.97 7.16 -1.14
CA ASN A 14 2.83 7.71 -2.49
C ASN A 14 2.87 6.65 -3.60
N ALA A 15 3.28 5.42 -3.30
CA ALA A 15 3.21 4.33 -4.26
C ALA A 15 1.75 3.86 -4.53
N ILE A 16 0.85 4.17 -3.59
CA ILE A 16 -0.55 3.75 -3.65
C ILE A 16 -1.48 4.97 -3.75
N SER A 17 -1.21 6.04 -3.00
CA SER A 17 -2.06 7.24 -2.97
C SER A 17 -1.25 8.51 -3.26
N GLN A 18 -1.63 9.27 -4.29
CA GLN A 18 -1.03 10.57 -4.56
C GLN A 18 -1.68 11.69 -3.74
N GLN A 19 -0.92 12.75 -3.48
CA GLN A 19 -1.44 13.93 -2.84
C GLN A 19 -2.41 14.66 -3.80
N PHE A 20 -3.52 15.18 -3.26
CA PHE A 20 -4.54 15.96 -3.99
C PHE A 20 -5.39 15.19 -5.00
N GLU A 21 -5.35 13.85 -5.00
CA GLU A 21 -6.32 13.03 -5.73
C GLU A 21 -7.48 12.59 -4.83
N GLU A 22 -8.60 12.22 -5.46
CA GLU A 22 -9.75 11.60 -4.76
C GLU A 22 -9.34 10.33 -4.00
N GLY A 23 -8.35 9.60 -4.52
CA GLY A 23 -7.85 8.38 -3.91
C GLY A 23 -8.82 7.22 -4.05
N ASN A 24 -9.64 7.21 -5.09
CA ASN A 24 -10.55 6.10 -5.37
C ASN A 24 -9.77 4.83 -5.74
N ILE A 25 -10.46 3.68 -5.72
CA ILE A 25 -9.80 2.38 -5.92
C ILE A 25 -9.09 2.28 -7.27
N HIS A 26 -9.64 2.89 -8.34
CA HIS A 26 -9.03 2.86 -9.67
C HIS A 26 -7.70 3.63 -9.71
N GLN A 27 -7.65 4.81 -9.09
CA GLN A 27 -6.42 5.58 -8.94
C GLN A 27 -5.38 4.80 -8.14
N GLN A 28 -5.77 4.20 -7.01
CA GLN A 28 -4.85 3.41 -6.20
C GLN A 28 -4.24 2.24 -6.97
N PHE A 29 -5.05 1.52 -7.75
CA PHE A 29 -4.54 0.45 -8.62
C PHE A 29 -3.59 0.96 -9.71
N ALA A 30 -3.90 2.11 -10.32
CA ALA A 30 -3.05 2.70 -11.35
C ALA A 30 -1.67 3.10 -10.79
N HIS A 31 -1.64 3.80 -9.64
CA HIS A 31 -0.40 4.19 -8.97
C HIS A 31 0.41 3.00 -8.49
N THR A 32 -0.26 1.99 -7.94
CA THR A 32 0.40 0.75 -7.51
C THR A 32 1.07 0.05 -8.69
N ARG A 33 0.37 -0.07 -9.82
CA ARG A 33 0.93 -0.66 -11.04
C ARG A 33 2.16 0.12 -11.53
N GLN A 34 2.04 1.44 -11.57
CA GLN A 34 3.15 2.30 -11.99
C GLN A 34 4.37 2.16 -11.07
N SER A 35 4.14 2.11 -9.76
CA SER A 35 5.20 2.01 -8.75
C SER A 35 5.93 0.66 -8.75
N LEU A 36 5.28 -0.39 -9.26
CA LEU A 36 5.86 -1.73 -9.33
C LEU A 36 6.71 -1.99 -10.58
N LEU A 37 6.76 -1.08 -11.56
CA LEU A 37 7.53 -1.28 -12.78
C LEU A 37 9.01 -1.62 -12.50
N GLY A 38 9.67 -0.88 -11.61
CA GLY A 38 11.06 -1.17 -11.22
C GLY A 38 11.22 -2.47 -10.43
N VAL A 39 10.17 -2.91 -9.72
CA VAL A 39 10.19 -4.19 -8.98
C VAL A 39 10.13 -5.37 -9.94
N VAL A 40 9.34 -5.27 -11.02
CA VAL A 40 9.27 -6.29 -12.07
C VAL A 40 10.64 -6.52 -12.69
N ASP A 41 11.43 -5.47 -12.92
CA ASP A 41 12.79 -5.59 -13.45
C ASP A 41 13.73 -6.36 -12.50
N LEU A 42 13.59 -6.18 -11.19
CA LEU A 42 14.37 -6.95 -10.20
C LEU A 42 14.01 -8.43 -10.24
N ILE A 43 12.71 -8.74 -10.34
CA ILE A 43 12.23 -10.12 -10.45
C ILE A 43 12.75 -10.76 -11.75
N ALA A 44 12.69 -10.04 -12.87
CA ALA A 44 13.18 -10.52 -14.17
C ALA A 44 14.69 -10.82 -14.18
N ARG A 45 15.46 -10.12 -13.33
CA ARG A 45 16.91 -10.38 -13.13
C ARG A 45 17.21 -11.55 -12.20
N GLY A 46 16.19 -12.22 -11.65
CA GLY A 46 16.34 -13.40 -10.80
C GLY A 46 16.50 -13.10 -9.30
N TYR A 47 16.27 -11.86 -8.86
CA TYR A 47 16.30 -11.53 -7.43
C TYR A 47 15.08 -12.10 -6.69
N ARG A 48 15.28 -12.48 -5.43
CA ARG A 48 14.16 -12.76 -4.51
C ARG A 48 13.71 -11.43 -3.90
N VAL A 49 12.52 -10.96 -4.27
CA VAL A 49 12.03 -9.67 -3.80
C VAL A 49 11.02 -9.87 -2.66
N LEU A 50 11.22 -9.15 -1.55
CA LEU A 50 10.22 -8.92 -0.52
C LEU A 50 9.74 -7.47 -0.64
N ILE A 51 8.42 -7.28 -0.69
CA ILE A 51 7.82 -5.95 -0.80
C ILE A 51 7.14 -5.62 0.53
N THR A 52 7.39 -4.43 1.05
CA THR A 52 6.61 -3.82 2.14
C THR A 52 6.06 -2.49 1.67
N HIS A 53 5.04 -1.97 2.35
CA HIS A 53 4.54 -0.63 2.10
C HIS A 53 3.96 -0.01 3.38
N GLY A 54 3.85 1.32 3.40
CA GLY A 54 3.01 2.01 4.36
C GLY A 54 1.53 1.98 3.95
N ASN A 55 0.63 2.11 4.93
CA ASN A 55 -0.83 2.13 4.71
C ASN A 55 -1.51 3.39 5.29
N GLY A 56 -0.76 4.43 5.64
CA GLY A 56 -1.27 5.62 6.35
C GLY A 56 -2.54 6.23 5.73
N PRO A 57 -2.54 6.58 4.42
CA PRO A 57 -3.75 7.08 3.76
C PRO A 57 -4.94 6.10 3.78
N GLN A 58 -4.67 4.80 3.63
CA GLN A 58 -5.69 3.75 3.60
C GLN A 58 -6.32 3.57 4.98
N ALA A 59 -5.49 3.45 6.01
CA ALA A 59 -5.91 3.35 7.40
C ALA A 59 -6.63 4.63 7.85
N GLY A 60 -6.17 5.81 7.41
CA GLY A 60 -6.85 7.09 7.66
C GLY A 60 -8.26 7.12 7.08
N ASN A 61 -8.44 6.71 5.82
CA ASN A 61 -9.76 6.61 5.18
C ASN A 61 -10.67 5.59 5.87
N ALA A 62 -10.11 4.47 6.34
CA ALA A 62 -10.86 3.49 7.11
C ALA A 62 -11.28 4.04 8.49
N LEU A 63 -10.41 4.78 9.18
CA LEU A 63 -10.74 5.44 10.44
C LEU A 63 -11.86 6.47 10.26
N ILE A 64 -11.83 7.28 9.20
CA ILE A 64 -12.92 8.22 8.88
C ILE A 64 -14.24 7.45 8.74
N ARG A 65 -14.27 6.34 7.99
CA ARG A 65 -15.47 5.50 7.86
C ARG A 65 -15.97 4.95 9.19
N VAL A 66 -15.06 4.55 10.08
CA VAL A 66 -15.40 4.10 11.43
C VAL A 66 -16.05 5.22 12.25
N GLU A 67 -15.46 6.42 12.24
CA GLU A 67 -16.01 7.56 12.97
C GLU A 67 -17.37 8.01 12.42
N GLU A 68 -17.57 8.01 11.11
CA GLU A 68 -18.86 8.34 10.49
C GLU A 68 -19.94 7.29 10.82
N ALA A 69 -19.57 6.00 10.87
CA ALA A 69 -20.50 4.89 11.12
C ALA A 69 -20.71 4.54 12.60
N ARG A 70 -20.04 5.23 13.54
CA ARG A 70 -20.05 4.91 14.98
C ARG A 70 -21.44 4.89 15.64
N HIS A 71 -22.44 5.50 15.00
CA HIS A 71 -23.82 5.53 15.47
C HIS A 71 -24.63 4.29 15.05
N LEU A 72 -24.10 3.49 14.11
CA LEU A 72 -24.72 2.26 13.60
C LEU A 72 -24.06 1.00 14.17
N VAL A 73 -22.74 1.04 14.36
CA VAL A 73 -21.93 -0.11 14.80
C VAL A 73 -20.86 0.33 15.80
N PRO A 74 -20.45 -0.55 16.73
CA PRO A 74 -19.35 -0.25 17.65
C PRO A 74 -18.07 0.14 16.89
N PRO A 75 -17.38 1.22 17.28
CA PRO A 75 -16.18 1.68 16.58
C PRO A 75 -15.00 0.75 16.83
N LEU A 76 -14.14 0.60 15.82
CA LEU A 76 -12.86 -0.09 15.94
C LEU A 76 -11.73 0.92 16.24
N PRO A 77 -10.81 0.60 17.17
CA PRO A 77 -9.69 1.49 17.46
C PRO A 77 -8.65 1.47 16.33
N LEU A 78 -7.94 2.60 16.13
CA LEU A 78 -6.95 2.77 15.07
C LEU A 78 -5.91 1.64 14.98
N GLY A 79 -5.45 1.10 16.12
CA GLY A 79 -4.47 0.02 16.16
C GLY A 79 -4.93 -1.32 15.56
N ILE A 80 -6.22 -1.46 15.24
CA ILE A 80 -6.82 -2.63 14.60
C ILE A 80 -7.18 -2.35 13.13
N ILE A 81 -7.06 -1.10 12.68
CA ILE A 81 -7.34 -0.68 11.31
C ILE A 81 -6.08 -0.89 10.47
N VAL A 82 -6.21 -1.61 9.35
CA VAL A 82 -5.14 -1.91 8.39
C VAL A 82 -5.49 -1.48 6.98
#